data_AF-A0A8C5QRR8-F1
#
_entry.id   AF-A0A8C5QRR8-F1
#
_cell.length_a   1.000
_cell.length_b   1.000
_cell.length_c   1.000
_cell.angle_alpha   90.00
_cell.angle_beta   90.00
_cell.angle_gamma   90.00
#
_symmetry.space_group_name_H-M   'P 1'
#
loop_
_entity.id
_entity.type
_entity.pdbx_description
1 polymer ?
#
loop_
_entity_poly.entity_id
_entity_poly.type
_entity_poly.pdbx_seq_one_letter_code
_entity_poly.pdbx_strand_id
1 'polypeptide(L)'
;MRHSGVARIIHKFTLDNLRSDFPNVTRIHLTTMENPPANMMISHRIIHCKAVVSVFLSAKELEEAFRILESRIPIACKESLPPVFLDYSEVHSLFSRSLKEEDLVPERFLIQSWLPITTCKANLDLLQRGGVKWLCSYPCDTMRRVNGSSGSSGVMGNSDNISVSGTGPSTSTFKGFVSLGTPVFLQSVDNGKHCLDIDIYGTDLSCAKNHVLLQLKEAVKALPTGASIICCLYADESLWDGLTGLFDGFTPFHW
;
A
#
# COMPACT_ATOMS: atom_id res chain seq x y z
N MET A 1 25.80 3.72 -30.08
CA MET A 1 26.17 4.63 -28.97
C MET A 1 25.36 4.19 -27.76
N ARG A 2 26.00 3.85 -26.63
CA ARG A 2 25.33 3.20 -25.47
C ARG A 2 25.00 4.23 -24.39
N HIS A 3 23.74 4.26 -23.98
CA HIS A 3 23.05 5.23 -23.11
C HIS A 3 23.44 5.13 -21.62
N SER A 4 24.73 4.98 -21.30
CA SER A 4 25.21 4.72 -19.92
C SER A 4 25.16 5.92 -18.96
N GLY A 5 24.69 7.09 -19.42
CA GLY A 5 24.71 8.32 -18.62
C GLY A 5 23.63 8.34 -17.55
N VAL A 6 22.37 8.15 -17.96
CA VAL A 6 21.20 8.32 -17.08
C VAL A 6 21.13 7.24 -16.01
N ALA A 7 21.31 5.96 -16.39
CA ALA A 7 21.33 4.85 -15.43
C ALA A 7 22.43 5.02 -14.37
N ARG A 8 23.60 5.56 -14.75
CA ARG A 8 24.70 5.82 -13.81
C ARG A 8 24.40 6.98 -12.87
N ILE A 9 23.67 8.00 -13.35
CA ILE A 9 23.24 9.14 -12.53
C ILE A 9 22.16 8.70 -11.55
N ILE A 10 21.13 7.98 -12.00
CA ILE A 10 20.08 7.42 -11.15
C ILE A 10 20.71 6.53 -10.09
N HIS A 11 21.56 5.58 -10.50
CA HIS A 11 22.22 4.68 -9.57
C HIS A 11 23.04 5.43 -8.53
N LYS A 12 23.82 6.44 -8.93
CA LYS A 12 24.59 7.27 -8.00
C LYS A 12 23.68 8.02 -7.02
N PHE A 13 22.63 8.66 -7.52
CA PHE A 13 21.68 9.39 -6.69
C PHE A 13 21.00 8.48 -5.66
N THR A 14 20.52 7.31 -6.07
CA THR A 14 19.90 6.33 -5.17
C THR A 14 20.89 5.85 -4.11
N LEU A 15 22.14 5.60 -4.50
CA LEU A 15 23.18 5.14 -3.57
C LEU A 15 23.58 6.22 -2.56
N ASP A 16 23.68 7.48 -3.01
CA ASP A 16 24.04 8.62 -2.16
C ASP A 16 22.92 8.90 -1.13
N ASN A 17 21.65 8.83 -1.54
CA ASN A 17 20.51 8.94 -0.60
C ASN A 17 20.49 7.77 0.40
N LEU A 18 20.64 6.53 -0.07
CA LEU A 18 20.69 5.35 0.80
C LEU A 18 21.81 5.46 1.85
N ARG A 19 22.98 5.96 1.47
CA ARG A 19 24.10 6.15 2.42
C ARG A 19 23.87 7.29 3.39
N SER A 20 23.21 8.36 2.95
CA SER A 20 22.83 9.49 3.81
C SER A 20 21.81 9.06 4.86
N ASP A 21 20.77 8.34 4.43
CA ASP A 21 19.67 7.92 5.30
C ASP A 21 20.04 6.73 6.20
N PHE A 22 21.00 5.91 5.76
CA PHE A 22 21.49 4.74 6.49
C PHE A 22 23.02 4.74 6.61
N PRO A 23 23.62 5.65 7.40
CA PRO A 23 25.08 5.78 7.51
C PRO A 23 25.75 4.52 8.11
N ASN A 24 24.97 3.68 8.79
CA ASN A 24 25.44 2.41 9.36
C ASN A 24 25.44 1.25 8.36
N VAL A 25 24.89 1.42 7.15
CA VAL A 25 24.91 0.40 6.10
C VAL A 25 26.30 0.35 5.47
N THR A 26 27.03 -0.72 5.76
CA THR A 26 28.43 -0.89 5.33
C THR A 26 28.57 -1.51 3.94
N ARG A 27 27.52 -2.16 3.42
CA ARG A 27 27.51 -2.77 2.08
C ARG A 27 26.16 -2.57 1.40
N ILE A 28 26.22 -2.15 0.15
CA ILE A 28 25.08 -2.04 -0.77
C ILE A 28 25.41 -2.95 -1.95
N HIS A 29 24.55 -3.92 -2.24
CA HIS A 29 24.71 -4.82 -3.38
C HIS A 29 23.61 -4.53 -4.40
N LEU A 30 24.02 -4.24 -5.63
CA LEU A 30 23.12 -4.18 -6.77
C LEU A 30 23.11 -5.56 -7.43
N THR A 31 21.96 -6.22 -7.48
CA THR A 31 21.80 -7.50 -8.18
C THR A 31 20.97 -7.29 -9.43
N THR A 32 21.47 -7.75 -10.58
CA THR A 32 20.73 -7.76 -11.85
C THR A 32 19.78 -8.95 -11.97
N MET A 33 19.80 -9.87 -11.00
CA MET A 33 18.89 -11.01 -10.96
C MET A 33 17.71 -10.70 -10.05
N GLU A 34 16.51 -10.99 -10.56
CA GLU A 34 15.21 -10.83 -9.88
C GLU A 34 15.16 -11.60 -8.56
N ASN A 35 15.92 -12.70 -8.46
CA ASN A 35 16.06 -13.52 -7.25
C ASN A 35 17.54 -13.69 -6.88
N PRO A 36 18.09 -12.89 -5.95
CA PRO A 36 19.44 -13.10 -5.45
C PRO A 36 19.52 -14.46 -4.75
N PRO A 37 20.60 -15.24 -4.97
CA PRO A 37 20.71 -16.58 -4.42
C PRO A 37 20.79 -16.54 -2.89
N ALA A 38 20.18 -17.53 -2.22
CA ALA A 38 20.00 -17.56 -0.76
C ALA A 38 21.32 -17.36 0.02
N ASN A 39 22.44 -17.86 -0.49
CA ASN A 39 23.76 -17.68 0.11
C ASN A 39 24.22 -16.22 0.19
N MET A 40 23.76 -15.36 -0.72
CA MET A 40 24.02 -13.92 -0.72
C MET A 40 23.13 -13.18 0.29
N MET A 41 21.97 -13.77 0.61
CA MET A 41 21.02 -13.28 1.59
C MET A 41 21.39 -13.66 3.03
N ILE A 42 22.20 -14.70 3.27
CA ILE A 42 22.55 -15.17 4.63
C ILE A 42 23.18 -14.06 5.50
N SER A 43 23.96 -13.14 4.91
CA SER A 43 24.59 -12.04 5.64
C SER A 43 23.74 -10.78 5.75
N HIS A 44 22.53 -10.76 5.19
CA HIS A 44 21.68 -9.58 5.10
C HIS A 44 20.27 -9.89 5.59
N ARG A 45 19.75 -9.09 6.51
CA ARG A 45 18.34 -9.19 6.91
C ARG A 45 17.48 -8.45 5.87
N ILE A 46 16.54 -9.16 5.23
CA ILE A 46 15.51 -8.49 4.41
C ILE A 46 14.63 -7.70 5.35
N ILE A 47 14.56 -6.40 5.14
CA ILE A 47 13.70 -5.50 5.92
C ILE A 47 12.35 -5.35 5.22
N HIS A 48 12.33 -5.42 3.87
CA HIS A 48 11.11 -5.30 3.07
C HIS A 48 11.30 -5.98 1.70
N CYS A 49 10.27 -6.65 1.18
CA CYS A 49 10.17 -7.05 -0.23
C CYS A 49 8.84 -6.57 -0.82
N LYS A 50 8.82 -6.16 -2.09
CA LYS A 50 7.58 -5.78 -2.79
C LYS A 50 7.56 -6.38 -4.19
N ALA A 51 6.42 -6.92 -4.56
CA ALA A 51 6.10 -7.26 -5.93
C ALA A 51 5.55 -6.01 -6.67
N VAL A 52 5.90 -5.86 -7.95
CA VAL A 52 5.65 -4.65 -8.76
C VAL A 52 4.72 -4.88 -9.95
N VAL A 53 3.43 -4.57 -9.83
CA VAL A 53 2.47 -4.76 -10.94
C VAL A 53 2.31 -3.43 -11.67
N SER A 54 2.58 -3.38 -12.96
CA SER A 54 2.52 -2.16 -13.76
C SER A 54 1.63 -2.32 -14.99
N VAL A 55 0.66 -1.41 -15.14
CA VAL A 55 -0.35 -1.45 -16.19
C VAL A 55 -0.50 -0.09 -16.86
N PHE A 56 -0.69 -0.11 -18.18
CA PHE A 56 -1.03 1.06 -18.97
C PHE A 56 -2.53 1.07 -19.28
N LEU A 57 -3.19 2.19 -18.97
CA LEU A 57 -4.58 2.45 -19.27
C LEU A 57 -4.68 3.67 -20.20
N SER A 58 -5.12 3.43 -21.43
CA SER A 58 -5.26 4.48 -22.43
C SER A 58 -6.44 5.38 -22.11
N ALA A 59 -6.32 6.67 -22.43
CA ALA A 59 -7.39 7.66 -22.20
C ALA A 59 -8.75 7.25 -22.78
N LYS A 60 -8.73 6.54 -23.92
CA LYS A 60 -9.93 6.10 -24.65
C LYS A 60 -10.64 4.92 -23.99
N GLU A 61 -9.93 4.19 -23.15
CA GLU A 61 -10.39 2.94 -22.55
C GLU A 61 -10.62 3.07 -21.04
N LEU A 62 -10.37 4.24 -20.44
CA LEU A 62 -10.47 4.43 -18.98
C LEU A 62 -11.84 4.07 -18.41
N GLU A 63 -12.93 4.48 -19.05
CA GLU A 63 -14.29 4.17 -18.58
C GLU A 63 -14.57 2.66 -18.61
N GLU A 64 -14.19 2.01 -19.71
CA GLU A 64 -14.34 0.56 -19.86
C GLU A 64 -13.44 -0.19 -18.87
N ALA A 65 -12.21 0.30 -18.67
CA ALA A 65 -11.27 -0.24 -17.71
C ALA A 65 -11.88 -0.23 -16.31
N PHE A 66 -12.48 0.87 -15.88
CA PHE A 66 -13.14 0.95 -14.58
C PHE A 66 -14.30 -0.02 -14.44
N ARG A 67 -15.12 -0.17 -15.49
CA ARG A 67 -16.22 -1.14 -15.51
C ARG A 67 -15.72 -2.57 -15.31
N ILE A 68 -14.66 -2.95 -16.03
CA ILE A 68 -14.02 -4.27 -15.93
C ILE A 68 -13.40 -4.47 -14.53
N LEU A 69 -12.69 -3.47 -14.02
CA LEU A 69 -12.06 -3.56 -12.68
C LEU A 69 -13.13 -3.70 -11.59
N GLU A 70 -14.22 -2.94 -11.66
CA GLU A 70 -15.35 -3.01 -10.73
C GLU A 70 -16.08 -4.36 -10.75
N SER A 71 -16.16 -5.01 -11.91
CA SER A 71 -16.79 -6.32 -12.03
C SER A 71 -15.90 -7.45 -11.49
N ARG A 72 -14.59 -7.24 -11.43
CA ARG A 72 -13.60 -8.20 -10.89
C ARG A 72 -13.45 -8.12 -9.37
N ILE A 73 -14.08 -7.14 -8.73
CA ILE A 73 -14.14 -7.03 -7.26
C ILE A 73 -15.43 -7.71 -6.77
N PRO A 74 -15.33 -8.82 -6.01
CA PRO A 74 -16.49 -9.54 -5.51
C PRO A 74 -17.43 -8.66 -4.66
N ILE A 75 -18.73 -8.94 -4.71
CA ILE A 75 -19.75 -8.22 -3.93
C ILE A 75 -19.47 -8.32 -2.43
N ALA A 76 -19.04 -9.49 -1.93
CA ALA A 76 -18.63 -9.67 -0.54
C ALA A 76 -17.50 -8.72 -0.10
N CYS A 77 -16.63 -8.32 -1.03
CA CYS A 77 -15.58 -7.32 -0.77
C CYS A 77 -16.15 -5.89 -0.77
N LYS A 78 -17.29 -5.65 -1.43
CA LYS A 78 -18.03 -4.37 -1.41
C LYS A 78 -18.88 -4.21 -0.14
N GLU A 79 -19.22 -5.31 0.53
CA GLU A 79 -19.95 -5.34 1.80
C GLU A 79 -19.05 -5.08 3.02
N SER A 80 -17.73 -5.21 2.86
CA SER A 80 -16.77 -4.72 3.85
C SER A 80 -16.79 -3.18 3.92
N LEU A 81 -16.44 -2.60 5.08
CA LEU A 81 -16.32 -1.14 5.22
C LEU A 81 -15.39 -0.62 4.11
N PRO A 82 -15.87 0.31 3.25
CA PRO A 82 -15.08 0.78 2.14
C PRO A 82 -13.81 1.47 2.66
N PRO A 83 -12.69 1.38 1.93
CA PRO A 83 -11.49 2.11 2.30
C PRO A 83 -11.77 3.61 2.36
N VAL A 84 -11.24 4.26 3.38
CA VAL A 84 -11.46 5.69 3.65
C VAL A 84 -10.17 6.45 3.42
N PHE A 85 -10.26 7.60 2.75
CA PHE A 85 -9.15 8.53 2.65
C PHE A 85 -8.88 9.15 4.02
N LEU A 86 -7.64 9.07 4.47
CA LEU A 86 -7.23 9.69 5.72
C LEU A 86 -6.88 11.16 5.50
N ASP A 87 -7.35 12.01 6.40
CA ASP A 87 -6.82 13.35 6.55
C ASP A 87 -5.47 13.36 7.27
N TYR A 88 -4.82 14.52 7.30
CA TYR A 88 -3.52 14.68 7.93
C TYR A 88 -3.51 14.29 9.41
N SER A 89 -4.54 14.66 10.17
CA SER A 89 -4.63 14.35 11.60
C SER A 89 -4.80 12.84 11.82
N GLU A 90 -5.55 12.17 10.95
CA GLU A 90 -5.77 10.74 10.97
C GLU A 90 -4.50 9.95 10.61
N VAL A 91 -3.73 10.40 9.60
CA VAL A 91 -2.42 9.82 9.27
C VAL A 91 -1.47 9.92 10.47
N HIS A 92 -1.36 11.10 11.10
CA HIS A 92 -0.53 11.26 12.29
C HIS A 92 -1.02 10.39 13.44
N SER A 93 -2.32 10.30 13.67
CA SER A 93 -2.92 9.44 14.70
C SER A 93 -2.61 7.96 14.47
N LEU A 94 -2.64 7.51 13.22
CA LEU A 94 -2.32 6.15 12.81
C LEU A 94 -0.90 5.74 13.21
N PHE A 95 0.07 6.65 13.09
CA PHE A 95 1.48 6.41 13.43
C PHE A 95 1.91 6.94 14.81
N SER A 96 1.03 7.66 15.53
CA SER A 96 1.30 8.18 16.88
C SER A 96 0.70 7.30 17.98
N ARG A 97 -0.40 6.59 17.70
CA ARG A 97 -1.02 5.67 18.66
C ARG A 97 -0.19 4.39 18.69
N SER A 98 0.01 3.83 19.89
CA SER A 98 0.73 2.56 20.12
C SER A 98 -0.01 1.32 19.58
N LEU A 99 -0.52 1.39 18.35
CA LEU A 99 -0.53 0.21 17.50
C LEU A 99 0.88 -0.35 17.57
N LYS A 100 1.03 -1.66 17.72
CA LYS A 100 2.33 -2.28 17.46
C LYS A 100 2.57 -2.04 15.98
N GLU A 101 3.24 -0.93 15.66
CA GLU A 101 3.49 -0.43 14.30
C GLU A 101 4.12 -1.52 13.41
N GLU A 102 4.79 -2.48 14.05
CA GLU A 102 5.28 -3.75 13.51
C GLU A 102 4.23 -4.55 12.73
N ASP A 103 2.94 -4.43 13.06
CA ASP A 103 1.84 -5.18 12.43
C ASP A 103 1.45 -4.62 11.05
N LEU A 104 1.65 -3.31 10.80
CA LEU A 104 1.31 -2.67 9.53
C LEU A 104 2.56 -2.47 8.65
N VAL A 105 3.66 -2.09 9.28
CA VAL A 105 4.91 -1.77 8.59
C VAL A 105 6.09 -2.25 9.44
N PRO A 106 6.73 -3.37 9.06
CA PRO A 106 7.88 -3.89 9.80
C PRO A 106 8.93 -2.80 10.04
N GLU A 107 9.40 -2.68 11.29
CA GLU A 107 10.46 -1.75 11.68
C GLU A 107 10.19 -0.25 11.41
N ARG A 108 8.92 0.13 11.17
CA ARG A 108 8.51 1.53 10.95
C ARG A 108 9.08 2.17 9.67
N PHE A 109 9.33 1.36 8.64
CA PHE A 109 9.82 1.82 7.33
C PHE A 109 8.79 1.64 6.23
N LEU A 110 8.30 2.77 5.71
CA LEU A 110 7.53 2.79 4.47
C LEU A 110 8.51 2.79 3.31
N ILE A 111 8.23 2.03 2.25
CA ILE A 111 8.84 2.25 0.95
C ILE A 111 7.81 2.98 0.09
N GLN A 112 8.09 4.21 -0.32
CA GLN A 112 7.21 5.01 -1.18
C GLN A 112 7.96 5.36 -2.46
N SER A 113 7.47 4.93 -3.63
CA SER A 113 8.18 5.13 -4.92
C SER A 113 9.68 4.80 -4.82
N TRP A 114 10.03 3.66 -4.22
CA TRP A 114 11.41 3.19 -3.97
C TRP A 114 12.22 3.96 -2.93
N LEU A 115 11.65 4.96 -2.28
CA LEU A 115 12.29 5.70 -1.20
C LEU A 115 11.93 5.07 0.15
N PRO A 116 12.92 4.62 0.94
CA PRO A 116 12.68 4.21 2.32
C PRO A 116 12.46 5.44 3.20
N ILE A 117 11.36 5.44 3.95
CA ILE A 117 10.88 6.58 4.72
C ILE A 117 10.49 6.08 6.11
N THR A 118 11.12 6.62 7.15
CA THR A 118 10.70 6.34 8.54
C THR A 118 9.34 6.98 8.80
N THR A 119 8.50 6.35 9.63
CA THR A 119 7.17 6.90 10.01
C THR A 119 7.24 8.08 11.00
N CYS A 120 8.38 8.75 11.10
CA CYS A 120 8.52 9.92 11.96
C CYS A 120 7.68 11.09 11.42
N LYS A 121 7.25 11.98 12.32
CA LYS A 121 6.39 13.12 12.00
C LYS A 121 6.88 13.94 10.79
N ALA A 122 8.16 14.28 10.76
CA ALA A 122 8.74 15.11 9.69
C ALA A 122 8.62 14.45 8.31
N ASN A 123 8.78 13.14 8.24
CA ASN A 123 8.66 12.40 6.99
C ASN A 123 7.21 12.26 6.53
N LEU A 124 6.28 12.03 7.46
CA LEU A 124 4.85 12.07 7.15
C LEU A 124 4.42 13.45 6.64
N ASP A 125 4.97 14.52 7.20
CA ASP A 125 4.73 15.90 6.73
C ASP A 125 5.27 16.11 5.32
N LEU A 126 6.43 15.54 4.98
CA LEU A 126 6.97 15.59 3.62
C LEU A 126 6.08 14.86 2.62
N LEU A 127 5.60 13.65 2.95
CA LEU A 127 4.67 12.90 2.11
C LEU A 127 3.36 13.66 1.90
N GLN A 128 2.81 14.26 2.95
CA GLN A 128 1.61 15.09 2.86
C GLN A 128 1.82 16.30 1.95
N ARG A 129 2.93 17.03 2.11
CA ARG A 129 3.27 18.19 1.26
C ARG A 129 3.50 17.77 -0.18
N GLY A 130 4.04 16.58 -0.39
CA GLY A 130 4.16 15.93 -1.68
C GLY A 130 2.83 15.48 -2.26
N GLY A 131 1.70 15.66 -1.56
CA GLY A 131 0.35 15.35 -2.05
C GLY A 131 0.00 13.86 -2.02
N VAL A 132 0.76 13.04 -1.30
CA VAL A 132 0.50 11.60 -1.17
C VAL A 132 -0.85 11.38 -0.49
N LYS A 133 -1.68 10.54 -1.12
CA LYS A 133 -3.00 10.17 -0.64
C LYS A 133 -2.93 8.86 0.14
N TRP A 134 -3.55 8.84 1.31
CA TRP A 134 -3.56 7.71 2.21
C TRP A 134 -4.96 7.11 2.26
N LEU A 135 -5.07 5.80 2.03
CA LEU A 135 -6.30 5.04 2.26
C LEU A 135 -6.08 4.04 3.37
N CYS A 136 -7.10 3.83 4.20
CA CYS A 136 -7.10 2.82 5.23
C CYS A 136 -8.40 2.00 5.21
N SER A 137 -8.26 0.70 5.41
CA SER A 137 -9.35 -0.21 5.78
C SER A 137 -9.07 -0.78 7.16
N TYR A 138 -10.09 -0.75 8.02
CA TYR A 138 -10.02 -1.32 9.37
C TYR A 138 -10.69 -2.70 9.38
N PRO A 139 -10.16 -3.67 10.16
CA PRO A 139 -10.83 -4.96 10.32
C PRO A 139 -12.22 -4.76 10.92
N CYS A 140 -13.21 -5.41 10.30
CA CYS A 140 -14.65 -5.29 10.56
C CYS A 140 -15.03 -5.47 12.05
N ASP A 141 -14.24 -6.23 12.81
CA ASP A 141 -14.52 -6.54 14.22
C ASP A 141 -14.32 -5.36 15.19
N THR A 142 -13.62 -4.30 14.79
CA THR A 142 -13.30 -3.18 15.70
C THR A 142 -14.50 -2.24 15.93
N MET A 143 -15.45 -2.17 14.98
CA MET A 143 -16.60 -1.26 15.08
C MET A 143 -17.79 -1.82 15.86
N ARG A 144 -17.88 -3.14 16.08
CA ARG A 144 -19.02 -3.72 16.82
C ARG A 144 -19.03 -3.39 18.31
N ARG A 145 -17.93 -2.91 18.88
CA ARG A 145 -17.86 -2.54 20.31
C ARG A 145 -18.16 -1.07 20.61
N VAL A 146 -18.13 -0.18 19.62
CA VAL A 146 -18.27 1.27 19.89
C VAL A 146 -19.74 1.74 19.82
N ASN A 147 -20.62 1.02 19.12
CA ASN A 147 -22.03 1.42 18.95
C ASN A 147 -23.04 0.59 19.76
N GLY A 148 -22.59 -0.10 20.82
CA GLY A 148 -23.42 -0.94 21.68
C GLY A 148 -23.68 -0.36 23.07
N SER A 149 -23.97 0.93 23.19
CA SER A 149 -24.40 1.53 24.46
C SER A 149 -25.55 2.52 24.24
N SER A 150 -26.72 1.93 24.02
CA SER A 150 -28.03 2.56 24.20
C SER A 150 -28.90 1.53 24.94
N GLY A 151 -29.15 1.76 26.23
CA GLY A 151 -29.81 0.80 27.10
C GLY A 151 -31.33 0.67 26.90
N SER A 152 -31.88 -0.47 27.34
CA SER A 152 -33.03 -0.53 28.26
C SER A 152 -33.41 -1.98 28.58
N SER A 153 -33.24 -2.33 29.86
CA SER A 153 -34.17 -3.03 30.76
C SER A 153 -34.87 -4.33 30.35
N GLY A 154 -34.57 -5.41 31.11
CA GLY A 154 -35.63 -6.16 31.78
C GLY A 154 -35.62 -7.70 31.69
N VAL A 155 -35.48 -8.32 32.88
CA VAL A 155 -36.07 -9.59 33.34
C VAL A 155 -35.14 -10.82 33.46
N MET A 156 -35.21 -11.39 34.68
CA MET A 156 -34.44 -12.44 35.37
C MET A 156 -34.40 -13.83 34.72
N GLY A 157 -33.31 -14.57 35.02
CA GLY A 157 -33.28 -16.03 34.93
C GLY A 157 -31.94 -16.67 35.38
N ASN A 158 -31.84 -16.98 36.68
CA ASN A 158 -31.00 -17.94 37.43
C ASN A 158 -29.59 -18.41 36.96
N SER A 159 -28.64 -18.23 37.90
CA SER A 159 -27.49 -19.04 38.36
C SER A 159 -27.33 -20.48 37.88
N ASP A 160 -26.16 -21.12 37.87
CA ASP A 160 -24.73 -20.74 37.94
C ASP A 160 -23.96 -22.06 37.69
N ASN A 161 -22.70 -21.93 37.27
CA ASN A 161 -21.63 -22.94 37.25
C ASN A 161 -21.58 -23.93 36.08
N ILE A 162 -20.82 -23.61 35.01
CA ILE A 162 -19.86 -24.55 34.39
C ILE A 162 -18.62 -23.79 33.87
N SER A 163 -17.48 -24.06 34.54
CA SER A 163 -16.07 -23.99 34.14
C SER A 163 -15.54 -22.77 33.36
N VAL A 164 -14.79 -21.95 34.10
CA VAL A 164 -13.74 -21.04 33.63
C VAL A 164 -12.76 -21.80 32.73
N SER A 165 -12.79 -21.52 31.43
CA SER A 165 -11.76 -21.95 30.48
C SER A 165 -10.93 -20.73 30.06
N GLY A 166 -9.65 -20.77 30.43
CA GLY A 166 -8.53 -20.12 29.75
C GLY A 166 -8.66 -18.64 29.40
N THR A 167 -8.35 -17.77 30.36
CA THR A 167 -7.84 -16.42 30.07
C THR A 167 -6.43 -16.53 29.47
N GLY A 168 -6.35 -16.78 28.17
CA GLY A 168 -5.17 -16.42 27.38
C GLY A 168 -5.25 -14.93 27.01
N PRO A 169 -4.14 -14.18 26.98
CA PRO A 169 -4.16 -12.83 26.45
C PRO A 169 -4.48 -12.93 24.95
N SER A 170 -5.69 -12.58 24.56
CA SER A 170 -6.03 -12.40 23.15
C SER A 170 -5.25 -11.20 22.65
N THR A 171 -4.07 -11.46 22.10
CA THR A 171 -3.33 -10.53 21.26
C THR A 171 -4.15 -10.33 19.99
N SER A 172 -5.13 -9.42 20.02
CA SER A 172 -5.78 -8.96 18.79
C SER A 172 -4.76 -8.11 18.03
N THR A 173 -3.90 -8.79 17.27
CA THR A 173 -2.99 -8.22 16.27
C THR A 173 -3.82 -7.34 15.35
N PHE A 174 -3.41 -6.08 15.20
CA PHE A 174 -4.12 -5.16 14.33
C PHE A 174 -3.91 -5.59 12.87
N LYS A 175 -4.96 -6.10 12.22
CA LYS A 175 -4.95 -6.45 10.80
C LYS A 175 -5.44 -5.28 9.96
N GLY A 176 -4.76 -4.15 10.06
CA GLY A 176 -5.06 -2.98 9.22
C GLY A 176 -4.56 -3.18 7.80
N PHE A 177 -5.17 -2.47 6.85
CA PHE A 177 -4.72 -2.42 5.47
C PHE A 177 -4.60 -0.96 5.04
N VAL A 178 -3.45 -0.57 4.49
CA VAL A 178 -3.17 0.82 4.12
C VAL A 178 -2.58 0.88 2.71
N SER A 179 -2.92 1.92 1.95
CA SER A 179 -2.18 2.24 0.73
C SER A 179 -1.87 3.71 0.60
N LEU A 180 -0.75 4.01 -0.05
CA LEU A 180 -0.21 5.34 -0.30
C LEU A 180 -0.15 5.55 -1.82
N GLY A 181 -0.85 6.55 -2.32
CA GLY A 181 -0.83 6.90 -3.75
C GLY A 181 -0.12 8.21 -3.98
N THR A 182 0.80 8.26 -4.95
CA THR A 182 1.40 9.53 -5.36
C THR A 182 0.35 10.44 -6.01
N PRO A 183 0.55 11.77 -6.00
CA PRO A 183 -0.07 12.59 -7.02
C PRO A 183 0.30 12.06 -8.39
N VAL A 184 -0.61 12.25 -9.33
CA VAL A 184 -0.35 11.90 -10.73
C VAL A 184 0.73 12.82 -11.27
N PHE A 185 1.81 12.26 -11.81
CA PHE A 185 2.94 13.03 -12.35
C PHE A 185 3.21 12.68 -13.81
N LEU A 186 3.76 13.64 -14.57
CA LEU A 186 4.04 13.44 -15.98
C LEU A 186 5.28 12.54 -16.14
N GLN A 187 5.16 11.49 -16.95
CA GLN A 187 6.32 10.66 -17.29
C GLN A 187 7.17 11.42 -18.31
N SER A 188 8.40 11.77 -17.93
CA SER A 188 9.27 12.75 -18.58
C SER A 188 9.69 12.47 -20.03
N VAL A 189 9.27 11.36 -20.63
CA VAL A 189 9.70 10.91 -21.97
C VAL A 189 8.53 10.60 -22.91
N ASP A 190 7.28 10.47 -22.41
CA ASP A 190 6.17 9.95 -23.20
C ASP A 190 4.97 10.92 -23.24
N ASN A 191 4.70 11.47 -24.43
CA ASN A 191 3.74 12.54 -24.69
C ASN A 191 2.32 12.21 -24.17
N GLY A 192 2.00 12.66 -22.94
CA GLY A 192 0.66 12.58 -22.36
C GLY A 192 0.41 11.36 -21.46
N LYS A 193 1.43 10.56 -21.15
CA LYS A 193 1.33 9.49 -20.15
C LYS A 193 1.66 10.04 -18.77
N HIS A 194 0.78 9.77 -17.83
CA HIS A 194 0.95 10.16 -16.44
C HIS A 194 1.11 8.91 -15.58
N CYS A 195 1.90 9.00 -14.52
CA CYS A 195 2.17 7.90 -13.63
C CYS A 195 1.45 8.08 -12.30
N LEU A 196 0.97 6.97 -11.77
CA LEU A 196 0.46 6.81 -10.42
C LEU A 196 1.19 5.63 -9.79
N ASP A 197 1.94 5.90 -8.73
CA ASP A 197 2.51 4.86 -7.88
C ASP A 197 1.59 4.62 -6.69
N ILE A 198 1.30 3.35 -6.39
CA ILE A 198 0.51 2.94 -5.23
C ILE A 198 1.32 1.93 -4.41
N ASP A 199 1.74 2.33 -3.23
CA ASP A 199 2.36 1.46 -2.24
C ASP A 199 1.30 0.84 -1.34
N ILE A 200 1.27 -0.48 -1.24
CA ILE A 200 0.27 -1.27 -0.54
C ILE A 200 0.90 -1.96 0.68
N TYR A 201 0.26 -1.82 1.84
CA TYR A 201 0.66 -2.39 3.12
C TYR A 201 -0.46 -3.24 3.69
N GLY A 202 -0.17 -4.54 3.82
CA GLY A 202 -1.12 -5.58 4.21
C GLY A 202 -1.20 -6.70 3.16
N THR A 203 -1.80 -7.82 3.52
CA THR A 203 -1.84 -9.04 2.68
C THR A 203 -3.26 -9.48 2.30
N ASP A 204 -4.28 -8.69 2.66
CA ASP A 204 -5.66 -8.99 2.26
C ASP A 204 -5.91 -8.55 0.81
N LEU A 205 -6.12 -9.52 -0.08
CA LEU A 205 -6.31 -9.27 -1.51
C LEU A 205 -7.59 -8.46 -1.79
N SER A 206 -8.64 -8.62 -0.98
CA SER A 206 -9.90 -7.89 -1.18
C SER A 206 -9.72 -6.41 -0.90
N CYS A 207 -9.07 -6.08 0.22
CA CYS A 207 -8.64 -4.73 0.55
C CYS A 207 -7.72 -4.18 -0.54
N ALA A 208 -6.73 -4.95 -0.99
CA ALA A 208 -5.81 -4.52 -2.05
C ALA A 208 -6.54 -4.06 -3.31
N LYS A 209 -7.46 -4.90 -3.83
CA LYS A 209 -8.24 -4.57 -5.04
C LYS A 209 -9.09 -3.31 -4.85
N ASN A 210 -9.76 -3.18 -3.69
CA ASN A 210 -10.57 -2.00 -3.38
C ASN A 210 -9.73 -0.72 -3.27
N HIS A 211 -8.59 -0.79 -2.58
CA HIS A 211 -7.65 0.32 -2.45
C HIS A 211 -7.12 0.77 -3.81
N VAL A 212 -6.69 -0.18 -4.65
CA VAL A 212 -6.19 0.09 -6.02
C VAL A 212 -7.26 0.78 -6.86
N LEU A 213 -8.48 0.25 -6.87
CA LEU A 213 -9.58 0.84 -7.65
C LEU A 213 -9.90 2.26 -7.18
N LEU A 214 -9.97 2.49 -5.86
CA LEU A 214 -10.32 3.81 -5.33
C LEU A 214 -9.22 4.84 -5.58
N GLN A 215 -7.94 4.48 -5.37
CA GLN A 215 -6.78 5.31 -5.71
C GLN A 215 -6.78 5.67 -7.20
N LEU A 216 -7.00 4.69 -8.08
CA LEU A 216 -7.00 4.90 -9.53
C LEU A 216 -8.16 5.82 -9.97
N LYS A 217 -9.36 5.63 -9.42
CA LYS A 217 -10.50 6.53 -9.67
C LYS A 217 -10.21 7.95 -9.24
N GLU A 218 -9.59 8.13 -8.08
CA GLU A 218 -9.23 9.45 -7.58
C GLU A 218 -8.16 10.11 -8.46
N ALA A 219 -7.14 9.35 -8.86
CA ALA A 219 -6.09 9.81 -9.76
C ALA A 219 -6.64 10.27 -11.12
N VAL A 220 -7.58 9.52 -11.70
CA VAL A 220 -8.17 9.87 -13.01
C VAL A 220 -8.95 11.19 -12.97
N LYS A 221 -9.58 11.54 -11.84
CA LYS A 221 -10.25 12.85 -11.70
C LYS A 221 -9.29 14.04 -11.83
N ALA A 222 -8.01 13.83 -11.51
CA ALA A 222 -6.97 14.84 -11.60
C ALA A 222 -6.25 14.88 -12.96
N LEU A 223 -6.58 13.94 -13.87
CA LEU A 223 -5.93 13.88 -15.18
C LEU A 223 -6.42 14.99 -16.12
N PRO A 224 -5.52 15.56 -16.95
CA PRO A 224 -5.93 16.37 -18.09
C PRO A 224 -6.83 15.57 -19.05
N THR A 225 -7.74 16.25 -19.74
CA THR A 225 -8.61 15.62 -20.74
C THR A 225 -7.78 14.92 -21.82
N GLY A 226 -8.08 13.64 -22.07
CA GLY A 226 -7.35 12.84 -23.06
C GLY A 226 -6.00 12.28 -22.59
N ALA A 227 -5.64 12.46 -21.32
CA ALA A 227 -4.42 11.87 -20.75
C ALA A 227 -4.60 10.38 -20.46
N SER A 228 -3.52 9.62 -20.66
CA SER A 228 -3.45 8.20 -20.30
C SER A 228 -2.69 8.03 -18.98
N ILE A 229 -2.92 6.93 -18.28
CA ILE A 229 -2.30 6.66 -16.99
C ILE A 229 -1.53 5.34 -17.00
N ILE A 230 -0.35 5.35 -16.40
CA ILE A 230 0.44 4.20 -16.03
C ILE A 230 0.25 4.04 -14.52
N CYS A 231 -0.26 2.90 -14.09
CA CYS A 231 -0.44 2.58 -12.68
C CYS A 231 0.60 1.54 -12.28
N CYS A 232 1.43 1.87 -11.28
CA CYS A 232 2.42 0.96 -10.71
C CYS A 232 2.03 0.63 -9.27
N LEU A 233 1.90 -0.65 -8.97
CA LEU A 233 1.53 -1.16 -7.65
C LEU A 233 2.73 -1.81 -7.01
N TYR A 234 3.00 -1.47 -5.76
CA TYR A 234 4.07 -2.04 -4.96
C TYR A 234 3.45 -2.70 -3.74
N ALA A 235 3.40 -4.02 -3.70
CA ALA A 235 2.63 -4.77 -2.70
C ALA A 235 3.44 -5.95 -2.14
N ASP A 236 2.94 -6.58 -1.06
CA ASP A 236 3.48 -7.85 -0.59
C ASP A 236 3.44 -8.92 -1.71
N GLU A 237 4.44 -9.80 -1.76
CA GLU A 237 4.53 -10.86 -2.77
C GLU A 237 3.30 -11.78 -2.78
N SER A 238 2.67 -12.00 -1.62
CA SER A 238 1.47 -12.84 -1.54
C SER A 238 0.28 -12.26 -2.34
N LEU A 239 0.33 -10.98 -2.69
CA LEU A 239 -0.71 -10.30 -3.47
C LEU A 239 -0.45 -10.32 -4.97
N TRP A 240 0.73 -10.77 -5.41
CA TRP A 240 1.20 -10.67 -6.80
C TRP A 240 0.20 -11.23 -7.82
N ASP A 241 -0.13 -12.52 -7.69
CA ASP A 241 -1.01 -13.22 -8.64
C ASP A 241 -2.41 -12.59 -8.66
N GLY A 242 -2.91 -12.22 -7.47
CA GLY A 242 -4.23 -11.64 -7.33
C GLY A 242 -4.37 -10.22 -7.90
N LEU A 243 -3.31 -9.41 -7.81
CA LEU A 243 -3.23 -8.08 -8.39
C LEU A 243 -2.93 -8.14 -9.89
N THR A 244 -2.07 -9.05 -10.34
CA THR A 244 -1.85 -9.30 -11.77
C THR A 244 -3.16 -9.73 -12.42
N GLY A 245 -3.87 -10.69 -11.82
CA GLY A 245 -5.19 -11.13 -12.28
C GLY A 245 -6.28 -10.04 -12.27
N LEU A 246 -6.16 -9.03 -11.39
CA LEU A 246 -7.04 -7.86 -11.44
C LEU A 246 -6.89 -7.12 -12.78
N PHE A 247 -5.68 -7.09 -13.35
CA PHE A 247 -5.35 -6.41 -14.60
C PHE A 247 -5.21 -7.35 -15.82
N ASP A 248 -5.74 -8.57 -15.76
CA ASP A 248 -5.74 -9.48 -16.91
C ASP A 248 -6.41 -8.83 -18.14
N GLY A 249 -5.74 -8.91 -19.29
CA GLY A 249 -6.21 -8.32 -20.55
C GLY A 249 -5.96 -6.82 -20.71
N PHE A 250 -5.39 -6.14 -19.70
CA PHE A 250 -4.85 -4.80 -19.87
C PHE A 250 -3.41 -4.86 -20.40
N THR A 251 -2.93 -3.75 -20.97
CA THR A 251 -1.55 -3.68 -21.49
C THR A 251 -0.57 -3.58 -20.32
N PRO A 252 0.33 -4.55 -20.11
CA PRO A 252 1.37 -4.42 -19.10
C PRO A 252 2.32 -3.28 -19.49
N PHE A 253 2.82 -2.56 -18.49
CA PHE A 253 3.83 -1.53 -18.70
C PHE A 253 5.18 -2.03 -18.20
N HIS A 254 6.21 -1.98 -19.03
CA HIS A 254 7.57 -2.35 -18.65
C HIS A 254 8.48 -1.12 -18.80
N TRP A 255 9.33 -0.89 -17.80
CA TRP A 255 10.28 0.23 -17.74
C TRP A 255 11.49 0.04 -18.65
#